data_AF-A0A2A2QEC9-F1
#
_entry.id   AF-A0A2A2QEC9-F1
#
_cell.length_a   1.000
_cell.length_b   1.000
_cell.length_c   1.000
_cell.angle_alpha   90.00
_cell.angle_beta   90.00
_cell.angle_gamma   90.00
#
_symmetry.space_group_name_H-M   'P 1'
#
loop_
_entity.id
_entity.type
_entity.pdbx_description
1 polymer ?
#
loop_
_entity_poly.entity_id
_entity_poly.type
_entity_poly.pdbx_seq_one_letter_code
_entity_poly.pdbx_strand_id
1 'polypeptide(L)'
;MPIIHSVGTRSLSDQEFDEIDEVVMRCAYQCQNELGRLCEEAVYESDLAARLRAVGFADVRTQAPVEVAFRGFSKVYRLDSVVDGMIYELKAVDRLSAVHDAQAFHYGALVGTDRIKLLNFGGAKVEGRLRRCPFRKVDRFDIDLDLDRWQPLSDQCGSLSEMAEDCLREWGGFLDGHLFEEALIHFHGGEADCVTRTPVTRGGALLGYHRVARHDEQVGFVITSLEDGIHHEINLRSLLKCLPLRGFQWLNFRGTTMQVTTFIN
;
A
#
# COMPACT_ATOMS: atom_id res chain seq x y z
N MET A 1 11.25 -15.63 -5.79
CA MET A 1 10.86 -14.38 -5.12
C MET A 1 9.50 -14.59 -4.48
N PRO A 2 9.29 -14.04 -3.27
CA PRO A 2 8.01 -14.10 -2.54
C PRO A 2 6.89 -13.32 -3.22
N ILE A 3 7.22 -12.44 -4.17
CA ILE A 3 6.26 -11.73 -5.02
C ILE A 3 6.25 -12.40 -6.39
N ILE A 4 5.07 -12.86 -6.80
CA ILE A 4 4.84 -13.65 -8.02
C ILE A 4 3.89 -12.86 -8.92
N HIS A 5 4.33 -12.56 -10.14
CA HIS A 5 3.50 -11.92 -11.16
C HIS A 5 3.89 -12.41 -12.56
N SER A 6 2.93 -12.39 -13.48
CA SER A 6 3.18 -12.66 -14.91
C SER A 6 3.48 -11.39 -15.71
N VAL A 7 3.46 -10.23 -15.05
CA VAL A 7 3.72 -8.92 -15.66
C VAL A 7 5.19 -8.88 -16.12
N GLY A 8 5.40 -8.84 -17.44
CA GLY A 8 6.73 -8.61 -18.01
C GLY A 8 7.07 -7.13 -17.93
N THR A 9 7.56 -6.66 -16.78
CA THR A 9 8.03 -5.28 -16.66
C THR A 9 9.29 -5.10 -17.51
N ARG A 10 9.29 -4.08 -18.36
CA ARG A 10 10.43 -3.75 -19.22
C ARG A 10 11.15 -2.52 -18.67
N SER A 11 12.48 -2.58 -18.62
CA SER A 11 13.30 -1.39 -18.40
C SER A 11 13.32 -0.55 -19.68
N LEU A 12 12.36 0.36 -19.82
CA LEU A 12 12.23 1.23 -20.98
C LEU A 12 13.13 2.47 -20.85
N SER A 13 13.64 2.96 -21.97
CA SER A 13 14.20 4.30 -22.09
C SER A 13 13.13 5.38 -21.87
N ASP A 14 13.53 6.64 -21.66
CA ASP A 14 12.55 7.75 -21.62
C ASP A 14 11.83 7.92 -22.97
N GLN A 15 12.54 7.71 -24.08
CA GLN A 15 11.96 7.81 -25.43
C GLN A 15 10.88 6.75 -25.69
N GLU A 16 11.17 5.47 -25.41
CA GLU A 16 10.18 4.39 -25.57
C GLU A 16 8.96 4.61 -24.66
N PHE A 17 9.18 5.13 -23.44
CA PHE A 17 8.09 5.48 -22.52
C PHE A 17 7.20 6.55 -23.14
N ASP A 18 7.79 7.64 -23.65
CA ASP A 18 7.02 8.76 -24.20
C ASP A 18 6.22 8.35 -25.43
N GLU A 19 6.75 7.48 -26.29
CA GLU A 19 6.06 6.95 -27.48
C GLU A 19 4.80 6.14 -27.13
N ILE A 20 4.92 5.22 -26.17
CA ILE A 20 3.78 4.42 -25.69
C ILE A 20 2.78 5.33 -24.97
N ASP A 21 3.28 6.20 -24.10
CA ASP A 21 2.47 7.07 -23.26
C ASP A 21 1.67 8.10 -24.07
N GLU A 22 2.22 8.60 -25.18
CA GLU A 22 1.49 9.49 -26.08
C GLU A 22 0.22 8.81 -26.61
N VAL A 23 0.32 7.55 -27.02
CA VAL A 23 -0.83 6.81 -27.54
C VAL A 23 -1.82 6.46 -26.43
N VAL A 24 -1.33 6.07 -25.24
CA VAL A 24 -2.19 5.79 -24.08
C VAL A 24 -2.95 7.04 -23.66
N MET A 25 -2.30 8.19 -23.57
CA MET A 25 -2.97 9.46 -23.24
C MET A 25 -3.99 9.85 -24.30
N ARG A 26 -3.68 9.68 -25.59
CA ARG A 26 -4.65 9.92 -26.67
C ARG A 26 -5.90 9.06 -26.51
N CYS A 27 -5.73 7.77 -26.23
CA CYS A 27 -6.85 6.86 -25.97
C CYS A 27 -7.62 7.27 -24.71
N ALA A 28 -6.93 7.64 -23.63
CA ALA A 28 -7.56 8.10 -22.39
C ALA A 28 -8.42 9.35 -22.58
N TYR A 29 -7.93 10.34 -23.36
CA TYR A 29 -8.73 11.52 -23.71
C TYR A 29 -9.99 11.13 -24.51
N GLN A 30 -9.87 10.20 -25.45
CA GLN A 30 -11.03 9.71 -26.19
C GLN A 30 -12.06 9.01 -25.28
N CYS A 31 -11.59 8.21 -24.30
CA CYS A 31 -12.46 7.57 -23.30
C CYS A 31 -13.31 8.63 -22.59
N GLN A 32 -12.68 9.67 -22.03
CA GLN A 32 -13.41 10.71 -21.29
C GLN A 32 -14.30 11.57 -22.20
N ASN A 33 -13.89 11.83 -23.45
CA ASN A 33 -14.69 12.59 -24.40
C ASN A 33 -15.99 11.88 -24.78
N GLU A 34 -15.96 10.55 -24.89
CA GLU A 34 -17.13 9.76 -25.28
C GLU A 34 -17.99 9.33 -24.09
N LEU A 35 -17.37 8.92 -22.98
CA LEU A 35 -18.06 8.41 -21.79
C LEU A 35 -18.40 9.51 -20.77
N GLY A 36 -17.79 10.68 -20.89
CA GLY A 36 -17.79 11.69 -19.83
C GLY A 36 -16.89 11.29 -18.66
N ARG A 37 -17.11 11.92 -17.49
CA ARG A 37 -16.26 11.81 -16.28
C ARG A 37 -16.94 11.13 -15.08
N LEU A 38 -18.12 10.55 -15.28
CA LEU A 38 -18.99 10.05 -14.20
C LEU A 38 -19.06 8.53 -14.12
N CYS A 39 -18.28 7.82 -14.95
CA CYS A 39 -18.22 6.37 -14.90
C CYS A 39 -17.31 5.89 -13.76
N GLU A 40 -17.50 4.64 -13.36
CA GLU A 40 -16.60 3.94 -12.44
C GLU A 40 -15.26 3.59 -13.14
N GLU A 41 -14.21 3.39 -12.35
CA GLU A 41 -12.84 3.08 -12.84
C GLU A 41 -12.82 1.91 -13.82
N ALA A 42 -13.55 0.84 -13.53
CA ALA A 42 -13.61 -0.36 -14.36
C ALA A 42 -14.14 -0.12 -15.79
N VAL A 43 -14.97 0.92 -15.97
CA VAL A 43 -15.48 1.29 -17.30
C VAL A 43 -14.37 1.94 -18.12
N TYR A 44 -13.63 2.88 -17.52
CA TYR A 44 -12.49 3.51 -18.19
C TYR A 44 -11.38 2.51 -18.49
N GLU A 45 -11.12 1.57 -17.59
CA GLU A 45 -10.16 0.50 -17.81
C GLU A 45 -10.52 -0.36 -19.03
N SER A 46 -11.79 -0.79 -19.11
CA SER A 46 -12.28 -1.61 -20.21
C SER A 46 -12.23 -0.87 -21.55
N ASP A 47 -12.66 0.39 -21.58
CA ASP A 47 -12.67 1.23 -22.79
C ASP A 47 -11.24 1.57 -23.25
N LEU A 48 -10.36 1.96 -22.32
CA LEU A 48 -8.96 2.24 -22.62
C LEU A 48 -8.27 1.00 -23.21
N ALA A 49 -8.47 -0.17 -22.63
CA ALA A 49 -7.89 -1.42 -23.12
C ALA A 49 -8.42 -1.78 -24.52
N ALA A 50 -9.71 -1.59 -24.78
CA ALA A 50 -10.30 -1.83 -26.11
C ALA A 50 -9.70 -0.91 -27.17
N ARG A 51 -9.56 0.39 -26.87
CA ARG A 51 -8.97 1.39 -27.79
C ARG A 51 -7.50 1.09 -28.07
N LEU A 52 -6.72 0.77 -27.04
CA LEU A 52 -5.30 0.45 -27.18
C LEU A 52 -5.08 -0.76 -28.10
N ARG A 53 -5.86 -1.83 -27.93
CA ARG A 53 -5.81 -2.99 -28.83
C ARG A 53 -6.20 -2.62 -30.26
N ALA A 54 -7.22 -1.77 -30.44
CA ALA A 54 -7.66 -1.32 -31.76
C ALA A 54 -6.60 -0.49 -32.51
N VAL A 55 -5.76 0.25 -31.78
CA VAL A 55 -4.65 1.04 -32.38
C VAL A 55 -3.33 0.26 -32.49
N GLY A 56 -3.36 -1.06 -32.21
CA GLY A 56 -2.25 -1.98 -32.54
C GLY A 56 -1.36 -2.40 -31.37
N PHE A 57 -1.68 -2.05 -30.12
CA PHE A 57 -0.95 -2.61 -28.98
C PHE A 57 -1.27 -4.10 -28.82
N ALA A 58 -0.22 -4.93 -28.86
CA ALA A 58 -0.34 -6.38 -28.77
C ALA A 58 -0.41 -6.87 -27.31
N ASP A 59 0.33 -6.25 -26.39
CA ASP A 59 0.33 -6.62 -24.98
C ASP A 59 -0.43 -5.58 -24.14
N VAL A 60 -1.75 -5.76 -24.05
CA VAL A 60 -2.63 -4.96 -23.18
C VAL A 60 -3.31 -5.90 -22.19
N ARG A 61 -2.92 -5.79 -20.92
CA ARG A 61 -3.47 -6.57 -19.80
C ARG A 61 -4.20 -5.64 -18.85
N THR A 62 -5.28 -6.16 -18.29
CA THR A 62 -6.14 -5.45 -17.35
C THR A 62 -6.32 -6.33 -16.12
N GLN A 63 -6.44 -5.72 -14.95
CA GLN A 63 -6.58 -6.44 -13.67
C GLN A 63 -5.50 -7.53 -13.46
N ALA A 64 -4.27 -7.25 -13.90
CA ALA A 64 -3.18 -8.22 -13.92
C ALA A 64 -2.78 -8.58 -12.48
N PRO A 65 -2.84 -9.87 -12.08
CA PRO A 65 -2.62 -10.26 -10.69
C PRO A 65 -1.15 -10.17 -10.30
N VAL A 66 -0.92 -9.73 -9.05
CA VAL A 66 0.38 -9.74 -8.38
C VAL A 66 0.19 -10.37 -7.00
N GLU A 67 0.75 -11.56 -6.79
CA GLU A 67 0.64 -12.29 -5.53
C GLU A 67 1.86 -11.98 -4.65
N VAL A 68 1.62 -11.63 -3.39
CA VAL A 68 2.63 -11.50 -2.35
C VAL A 68 2.42 -12.64 -1.37
N ALA A 69 3.44 -13.46 -1.15
CA ALA A 69 3.37 -14.60 -0.25
C ALA A 69 4.57 -14.64 0.71
N PHE A 70 4.32 -15.10 1.93
CA PHE A 70 5.37 -15.38 2.92
C PHE A 70 4.86 -16.35 3.98
N ARG A 71 5.59 -17.45 4.24
CA ARG A 71 5.32 -18.38 5.36
C ARG A 71 3.84 -18.77 5.57
N GLY A 72 3.08 -18.98 4.50
CA GLY A 72 1.66 -19.36 4.56
C GLY A 72 0.66 -18.20 4.45
N PHE A 73 1.12 -16.95 4.60
CA PHE A 73 0.37 -15.76 4.21
C PHE A 73 0.42 -15.57 2.68
N SER A 74 -0.69 -15.19 2.08
CA SER A 74 -0.78 -14.77 0.67
C SER A 74 -1.81 -13.66 0.49
N LYS A 75 -1.49 -12.67 -0.36
CA LYS A 75 -2.38 -11.59 -0.78
C LYS A 75 -2.22 -11.33 -2.27
N VAL A 76 -3.33 -11.20 -2.98
CA VAL A 76 -3.34 -10.90 -4.42
C VAL A 76 -3.80 -9.46 -4.64
N TYR A 77 -2.94 -8.69 -5.29
CA TYR A 77 -3.24 -7.38 -5.83
C TYR A 77 -3.54 -7.46 -7.32
N ARG A 78 -4.12 -6.39 -7.89
CA ARG A 78 -4.41 -6.28 -9.32
C ARG A 78 -3.97 -4.91 -9.83
N LEU A 79 -3.14 -4.92 -10.87
CA LEU A 79 -2.81 -3.72 -11.62
C LEU A 79 -3.94 -3.40 -12.59
N ASP A 80 -4.40 -2.15 -12.61
CA ASP A 80 -5.51 -1.74 -13.46
C ASP A 80 -5.19 -1.97 -14.95
N SER A 81 -4.03 -1.50 -15.41
CA SER A 81 -3.62 -1.65 -16.80
C SER A 81 -2.11 -1.80 -16.97
N VAL A 82 -1.72 -2.76 -17.81
CA VAL A 82 -0.35 -2.97 -18.28
C VAL A 82 -0.33 -2.93 -19.80
N VAL A 83 0.47 -2.03 -20.37
CA VAL A 83 0.57 -1.79 -21.82
C VAL A 83 2.03 -1.92 -22.23
N ASP A 84 2.39 -2.95 -22.99
CA ASP A 84 3.77 -3.24 -23.43
C ASP A 84 4.80 -3.20 -22.28
N GLY A 85 4.39 -3.66 -21.09
CA GLY A 85 5.20 -3.68 -19.87
C GLY A 85 5.20 -2.39 -19.04
N MET A 86 4.47 -1.35 -19.48
CA MET A 86 4.22 -0.12 -18.73
C MET A 86 2.97 -0.22 -17.88
N ILE A 87 3.04 0.31 -16.65
CA ILE A 87 1.92 0.22 -15.71
C ILE A 87 1.20 1.55 -15.61
N TYR A 88 -0.12 1.46 -15.77
CA TYR A 88 -1.05 2.56 -15.60
C TYR A 88 -2.04 2.20 -14.49
N GLU A 89 -2.14 3.08 -13.49
CA GLU A 89 -3.10 2.99 -12.40
C GLU A 89 -4.21 4.01 -12.66
N LEU A 90 -5.45 3.55 -12.73
CA LEU A 90 -6.58 4.36 -13.14
C LEU A 90 -7.34 4.86 -11.91
N LYS A 91 -7.89 6.07 -12.02
CA LYS A 91 -8.72 6.70 -10.98
C LYS A 91 -9.90 7.43 -11.60
N ALA A 92 -11.03 7.48 -10.88
CA ALA A 92 -12.21 8.23 -11.27
C ALA A 92 -12.63 9.21 -10.17
N VAL A 93 -11.72 10.11 -9.80
CA VAL A 93 -11.86 11.04 -8.66
C VAL A 93 -11.76 12.50 -9.10
N ASP A 94 -12.30 13.44 -8.32
CA ASP A 94 -12.17 14.87 -8.66
C ASP A 94 -10.69 15.30 -8.74
N ARG A 95 -9.86 14.81 -7.81
CA ARG A 95 -8.42 15.14 -7.75
C ARG A 95 -7.61 13.96 -7.23
N LEU A 96 -6.43 13.78 -7.82
CA LEU A 96 -5.45 12.86 -7.28
C LEU A 96 -4.88 13.37 -5.95
N SER A 97 -4.79 12.49 -4.95
CA SER A 97 -4.25 12.75 -3.62
C SER A 97 -2.94 11.99 -3.38
N ALA A 98 -2.28 12.25 -2.25
CA ALA A 98 -1.07 11.52 -1.84
C ALA A 98 -1.31 10.01 -1.66
N VAL A 99 -2.54 9.57 -1.36
CA VAL A 99 -2.86 8.14 -1.24
C VAL A 99 -2.69 7.42 -2.58
N HIS A 100 -3.07 8.08 -3.69
CA HIS A 100 -2.88 7.48 -5.03
C HIS A 100 -1.40 7.43 -5.42
N ASP A 101 -0.62 8.41 -4.98
CA ASP A 101 0.83 8.40 -5.18
C ASP A 101 1.49 7.25 -4.39
N ALA A 102 1.09 7.04 -3.13
CA ALA A 102 1.54 5.93 -2.31
C ALA A 102 1.18 4.57 -2.94
N GLN A 103 -0.02 4.43 -3.48
CA GLN A 103 -0.44 3.23 -4.21
C GLN A 103 0.43 2.96 -5.45
N ALA A 104 0.77 4.01 -6.22
CA ALA A 104 1.68 3.88 -7.36
C ALA A 104 3.09 3.43 -6.92
N PHE A 105 3.61 3.93 -5.80
CA PHE A 105 4.89 3.44 -5.27
C PHE A 105 4.80 1.99 -4.80
N HIS A 106 3.71 1.62 -4.13
CA HIS A 106 3.46 0.24 -3.70
C HIS A 106 3.44 -0.72 -4.90
N TYR A 107 2.69 -0.42 -5.96
CA TYR A 107 2.68 -1.25 -7.16
C TYR A 107 4.03 -1.29 -7.87
N GLY A 108 4.73 -0.16 -7.93
CA GLY A 108 6.07 -0.12 -8.49
C GLY A 108 7.00 -1.07 -7.73
N ALA A 109 6.86 -1.09 -6.40
CA ALA A 109 7.64 -1.92 -5.51
C ALA A 109 7.29 -3.41 -5.69
N LEU A 110 6.01 -3.76 -5.82
CA LEU A 110 5.59 -5.14 -6.02
C LEU A 110 6.16 -5.77 -7.30
N VAL A 111 6.19 -5.02 -8.40
CA VAL A 111 6.59 -5.54 -9.72
C VAL A 111 8.00 -5.13 -10.16
N GLY A 112 8.73 -4.43 -9.29
CA GLY A 112 10.11 -4.00 -9.55
C GLY A 112 10.27 -3.00 -10.70
N THR A 113 9.29 -2.12 -10.92
CA THR A 113 9.40 -1.06 -11.94
C THR A 113 9.74 0.30 -11.32
N ASP A 114 10.50 1.12 -12.05
CA ASP A 114 10.80 2.50 -11.65
C ASP A 114 9.75 3.51 -12.11
N ARG A 115 8.72 3.08 -12.85
CA ARG A 115 7.72 3.98 -13.45
C ARG A 115 6.32 3.41 -13.37
N ILE A 116 5.41 4.19 -12.79
CA ILE A 116 3.97 3.97 -12.84
C ILE A 116 3.30 5.30 -13.17
N LYS A 117 2.32 5.28 -14.07
CA LYS A 117 1.56 6.48 -14.40
C LYS A 117 0.13 6.38 -13.86
N LEU A 118 -0.26 7.36 -13.07
CA LEU A 118 -1.64 7.55 -12.65
C LEU A 118 -2.42 8.23 -13.78
N LEU A 119 -3.60 7.70 -14.11
CA LEU A 119 -4.56 8.29 -15.03
C LEU A 119 -5.85 8.60 -14.29
N ASN A 120 -6.22 9.86 -14.17
CA ASN A 120 -7.47 10.26 -13.52
C ASN A 120 -8.51 10.76 -14.53
N PHE A 121 -9.66 10.10 -14.54
CA PHE A 121 -10.80 10.39 -15.43
C PHE A 121 -11.92 11.19 -14.74
N GLY A 122 -11.87 11.38 -13.42
CA GLY A 122 -12.93 12.10 -12.69
C GLY A 122 -12.83 13.63 -12.77
N GLY A 123 -11.67 14.16 -13.18
CA GLY A 123 -11.45 15.60 -13.37
C GLY A 123 -12.20 16.18 -14.57
N ALA A 124 -12.14 17.51 -14.74
CA ALA A 124 -12.71 18.18 -15.93
C ALA A 124 -12.02 17.79 -17.25
N LYS A 125 -10.77 17.33 -17.16
CA LYS A 125 -9.98 16.72 -18.23
C LYS A 125 -9.19 15.56 -17.64
N VAL A 126 -8.79 14.59 -18.45
CA VAL A 126 -7.91 13.51 -18.00
C VAL A 126 -6.60 14.11 -17.46
N GLU A 127 -6.23 13.71 -16.24
CA GLU A 127 -4.94 14.04 -15.63
C GLU A 127 -4.03 12.81 -15.71
N GLY A 128 -2.87 12.96 -16.36
CA GLY A 128 -1.81 11.95 -16.36
C GLY A 128 -0.68 12.39 -15.44
N ARG A 129 -0.31 11.55 -14.46
CA ARG A 129 0.76 11.85 -13.49
C ARG A 129 1.74 10.70 -13.40
N LEU A 130 2.95 10.91 -13.94
CA LEU A 130 4.04 9.94 -13.85
C LEU A 130 4.68 9.96 -12.45
N ARG A 131 4.78 8.79 -11.82
CA ARG A 131 5.58 8.56 -10.61
C ARG A 131 6.80 7.75 -10.97
N ARG A 132 7.97 8.34 -10.67
CA ARG A 132 9.27 7.69 -10.79
C ARG A 132 9.64 7.12 -9.43
N CYS A 133 9.59 5.81 -9.32
CA CYS A 133 9.91 5.12 -8.08
C CYS A 133 11.42 5.13 -7.84
N PRO A 134 11.88 5.27 -6.59
CA PRO A 134 13.29 5.46 -6.27
C PRO A 134 14.16 4.19 -6.43
N PHE A 135 13.60 3.07 -6.89
CA PHE A 135 14.18 1.74 -6.78
C PHE A 135 15.43 1.50 -7.66
N ARG A 136 15.70 2.35 -8.65
CA ARG A 136 16.99 2.33 -9.37
C ARG A 136 18.16 2.82 -8.51
N LYS A 137 17.88 3.60 -7.47
CA LYS A 137 18.87 4.31 -6.64
C LYS A 137 18.89 3.82 -5.20
N VAL A 138 17.84 3.14 -4.77
CA VAL A 138 17.67 2.65 -3.40
C VAL A 138 17.55 1.14 -3.48
N ASP A 139 18.46 0.43 -2.78
CA ASP A 139 18.27 -0.99 -2.53
C ASP A 139 17.14 -1.15 -1.53
N ARG A 140 16.02 -1.72 -1.99
CA ARG A 140 14.83 -1.88 -1.16
C ARG A 140 14.96 -2.96 -0.09
N PHE A 141 16.00 -3.77 -0.16
CA PHE A 141 16.28 -4.84 0.78
C PHE A 141 17.37 -4.45 1.79
N ASP A 142 17.97 -3.27 1.64
CA ASP A 142 18.85 -2.67 2.64
C ASP A 142 18.01 -2.03 3.75
N ILE A 143 17.55 -2.89 4.66
CA ILE A 143 16.60 -2.55 5.72
C ILE A 143 17.31 -2.00 6.95
N ASP A 144 16.88 -0.82 7.36
CA ASP A 144 17.28 -0.13 8.59
C ASP A 144 16.22 -0.27 9.67
N LEU A 145 16.65 -0.48 10.92
CA LEU A 145 15.75 -0.63 12.07
C LEU A 145 16.01 0.47 13.08
N ASP A 146 14.98 1.26 13.35
CA ASP A 146 14.99 2.23 14.43
C ASP A 146 14.20 1.67 15.62
N LEU A 147 14.94 1.22 16.62
CA LEU A 147 14.43 0.64 17.85
C LEU A 147 14.70 1.54 19.08
N ASP A 148 15.10 2.80 18.87
CA ASP A 148 15.50 3.71 19.96
C ASP A 148 14.37 3.94 20.97
N ARG A 149 13.13 3.84 20.52
CA ARG A 149 11.91 4.03 21.33
C ARG A 149 11.15 2.73 21.59
N TRP A 150 11.74 1.59 21.29
CA TRP A 150 11.15 0.29 21.54
C TRP A 150 11.47 -0.21 22.96
N GLN A 151 10.46 -0.77 23.61
CA GLN A 151 10.60 -1.47 24.88
C GLN A 151 9.54 -2.59 24.95
N PRO A 152 9.89 -3.78 25.47
CA PRO A 152 8.93 -4.87 25.56
C PRO A 152 7.88 -4.57 26.65
N LEU A 153 6.61 -4.82 26.31
CA LEU A 153 5.49 -4.82 27.27
C LEU A 153 5.06 -6.23 27.64
N SER A 154 5.39 -7.21 26.81
CA SER A 154 5.27 -8.63 27.07
C SER A 154 6.39 -9.38 26.32
N ASP A 155 6.55 -10.67 26.61
CA ASP A 155 7.56 -11.52 25.94
C ASP A 155 7.27 -11.66 24.43
N GLN A 156 6.03 -11.42 24.02
CA GLN A 156 5.53 -11.48 22.64
C GLN A 156 5.90 -10.24 21.81
N CYS A 157 6.28 -9.12 22.46
CA CYS A 157 6.68 -7.91 21.74
C CYS A 157 7.90 -8.12 20.85
N GLY A 158 8.83 -8.99 21.26
CA GLY A 158 10.00 -9.35 20.45
C GLY A 158 9.58 -10.07 19.16
N SER A 159 8.76 -11.11 19.29
CA SER A 159 8.27 -11.90 18.15
C SER A 159 7.46 -11.07 17.14
N LEU A 160 6.70 -10.07 17.60
CA LEU A 160 6.00 -9.13 16.70
C LEU A 160 6.99 -8.34 15.84
N SER A 161 7.98 -7.70 16.47
CA SER A 161 9.00 -6.90 15.77
C SER A 161 9.84 -7.74 14.83
N GLU A 162 10.26 -8.93 15.26
CA GLU A 162 11.01 -9.89 14.45
C GLU A 162 10.20 -10.36 13.22
N MET A 163 8.92 -10.69 13.39
CA MET A 163 8.07 -11.09 12.27
C MET A 163 7.86 -9.94 11.27
N ALA A 164 7.72 -8.72 11.77
CA ALA A 164 7.57 -7.53 10.93
C ALA A 164 8.84 -7.23 10.13
N GLU A 165 10.00 -7.38 10.76
CA GLU A 165 11.31 -7.30 10.11
C GLU A 165 11.47 -8.40 9.05
N ASP A 166 11.14 -9.65 9.38
CA ASP A 166 11.18 -10.78 8.44
C ASP A 166 10.34 -10.48 7.18
N CYS A 167 9.11 -9.99 7.36
CA CYS A 167 8.26 -9.57 6.24
C CYS A 167 8.90 -8.45 5.41
N LEU A 168 9.50 -7.45 6.07
CA LEU A 168 10.13 -6.32 5.40
C LEU A 168 11.40 -6.72 4.64
N ARG A 169 12.22 -7.61 5.20
CA ARG A 169 13.42 -8.14 4.53
C ARG A 169 13.06 -9.05 3.36
N GLU A 170 11.95 -9.78 3.46
CA GLU A 170 11.48 -10.67 2.41
C GLU A 170 10.84 -9.89 1.24
N TRP A 171 9.97 -8.92 1.52
CA TRP A 171 9.23 -8.18 0.49
C TRP A 171 9.90 -6.88 0.04
N GLY A 172 10.82 -6.35 0.84
CA GLY A 172 11.49 -5.08 0.66
C GLY A 172 10.65 -3.87 1.08
N GLY A 173 11.31 -2.72 1.18
CA GLY A 173 10.68 -1.44 1.53
C GLY A 173 9.67 -0.90 0.51
N PHE A 174 9.08 0.26 0.82
CA PHE A 174 8.12 0.99 -0.04
C PHE A 174 6.78 0.28 -0.31
N LEU A 175 6.44 -0.73 0.48
CA LEU A 175 5.14 -1.39 0.42
C LEU A 175 4.14 -0.73 1.38
N ASP A 176 2.85 -0.90 1.08
CA ASP A 176 1.76 -0.38 1.88
C ASP A 176 1.74 -1.04 3.28
N GLY A 177 1.62 -0.24 4.34
CA GLY A 177 1.52 -0.69 5.73
C GLY A 177 0.41 -1.72 5.97
N HIS A 178 -0.69 -1.65 5.22
CA HIS A 178 -1.80 -2.59 5.34
C HIS A 178 -1.43 -4.02 4.91
N LEU A 179 -0.47 -4.18 3.99
CA LEU A 179 0.10 -5.50 3.67
C LEU A 179 0.75 -6.12 4.91
N PHE A 180 1.57 -5.34 5.62
CA PHE A 180 2.24 -5.78 6.84
C PHE A 180 1.24 -6.01 7.98
N GLU A 181 0.22 -5.16 8.12
CA GLU A 181 -0.83 -5.35 9.11
C GLU A 181 -1.56 -6.69 8.92
N GLU A 182 -2.03 -6.99 7.71
CA GLU A 182 -2.71 -8.26 7.41
C GLU A 182 -1.81 -9.47 7.65
N ALA A 183 -0.53 -9.36 7.29
CA ALA A 183 0.45 -10.41 7.52
C ALA A 183 0.68 -10.67 9.00
N LEU A 184 0.89 -9.61 9.79
CA LEU A 184 1.08 -9.74 11.23
C LEU A 184 -0.18 -10.26 11.91
N ILE A 185 -1.37 -9.83 11.49
CA ILE A 185 -2.63 -10.41 11.95
C ILE A 185 -2.67 -11.92 11.67
N HIS A 186 -2.33 -12.33 10.44
CA HIS A 186 -2.28 -13.75 10.05
C HIS A 186 -1.32 -14.55 10.95
N PHE A 187 -0.10 -14.06 11.17
CA PHE A 187 0.90 -14.75 12.00
C PHE A 187 0.57 -14.77 13.50
N HIS A 188 -0.37 -13.95 13.96
CA HIS A 188 -0.83 -13.89 15.35
C HIS A 188 -2.23 -14.51 15.54
N GLY A 189 -2.58 -15.53 14.76
CA GLY A 189 -3.83 -16.29 14.89
C GLY A 189 -4.96 -15.84 13.95
N GLY A 190 -4.71 -14.85 13.09
CA GLY A 190 -5.70 -14.34 12.14
C GLY A 190 -6.70 -13.38 12.78
N GLU A 191 -7.63 -12.86 11.97
CA GLU A 191 -8.56 -11.79 12.38
C GLU A 191 -9.39 -12.17 13.61
N ALA A 192 -9.82 -13.43 13.73
CA ALA A 192 -10.67 -13.89 14.83
C ALA A 192 -9.98 -13.83 16.21
N ASP A 193 -8.67 -14.08 16.24
CA ASP A 193 -7.90 -14.18 17.49
C ASP A 193 -7.12 -12.90 17.79
N CYS A 194 -6.55 -12.28 16.75
CA CYS A 194 -5.70 -11.09 16.85
C CYS A 194 -6.51 -9.79 16.96
N VAL A 195 -7.68 -9.72 16.32
CA VAL A 195 -8.44 -8.47 16.21
C VAL A 195 -9.66 -8.48 17.13
N THR A 196 -9.74 -7.47 17.98
CA THR A 196 -10.79 -7.37 18.98
C THR A 196 -11.52 -6.03 18.95
N ARG A 197 -12.78 -6.05 19.40
CA ARG A 197 -13.56 -4.84 19.68
C ARG A 197 -13.41 -4.50 21.15
N THR A 198 -12.49 -3.60 21.44
CA THR A 198 -12.11 -3.21 22.80
C THR A 198 -13.00 -2.05 23.30
N PRO A 199 -13.56 -2.12 24.51
CA PRO A 199 -14.41 -1.05 25.03
C PRO A 199 -13.62 0.24 25.22
N VAL A 200 -14.19 1.36 24.76
CA VAL A 200 -13.65 2.70 24.95
C VAL A 200 -14.34 3.31 26.16
N THR A 201 -13.58 3.68 27.18
CA THR A 201 -14.10 4.25 28.42
C THR A 201 -13.48 5.59 28.75
N ARG A 202 -14.26 6.48 29.38
CA ARG A 202 -13.77 7.76 29.92
C ARG A 202 -14.52 8.11 31.18
N GLY A 203 -13.78 8.35 32.28
CA GLY A 203 -14.40 8.67 33.58
C GLY A 203 -15.39 7.60 34.06
N GLY A 204 -15.13 6.33 33.75
CA GLY A 204 -16.01 5.20 34.09
C GLY A 204 -17.20 4.97 33.14
N ALA A 205 -17.47 5.88 32.19
CA ALA A 205 -18.53 5.70 31.21
C ALA A 205 -18.04 4.90 29.99
N LEU A 206 -18.83 3.92 29.54
CA LEU A 206 -18.64 3.23 28.26
C LEU A 206 -19.10 4.14 27.11
N LEU A 207 -18.19 4.47 26.20
CA LEU A 207 -18.45 5.33 25.05
C LEU A 207 -18.72 4.55 23.76
N GLY A 208 -18.31 3.28 23.72
CA GLY A 208 -18.42 2.43 22.54
C GLY A 208 -17.28 1.41 22.49
N TYR A 209 -16.97 0.95 21.28
CA TYR A 209 -15.91 -0.05 21.04
C TYR A 209 -15.02 0.38 19.89
N HIS A 210 -13.73 0.08 20.01
CA HIS A 210 -12.71 0.35 19.01
C HIS A 210 -12.06 -0.95 18.53
N ARG A 211 -11.74 -1.05 17.23
CA ARG A 211 -11.00 -2.19 16.68
C ARG A 211 -9.54 -2.09 17.13
N VAL A 212 -9.01 -3.15 17.73
CA VAL A 212 -7.61 -3.22 18.16
C VAL A 212 -7.03 -4.54 17.67
N ALA A 213 -5.96 -4.47 16.89
CA ALA A 213 -5.09 -5.62 16.64
C ALA A 213 -4.18 -5.81 17.86
N ARG A 214 -4.10 -7.04 18.37
CA ARG A 214 -3.37 -7.40 19.59
C ARG A 214 -2.45 -8.57 19.32
N HIS A 215 -1.25 -8.49 19.86
CA HIS A 215 -0.29 -9.60 19.84
C HIS A 215 -0.13 -10.24 21.24
N ASP A 216 -0.84 -9.70 22.23
CA ASP A 216 -0.89 -10.13 23.63
C ASP A 216 -2.24 -9.69 24.25
N GLU A 217 -2.64 -10.25 25.40
CA GLU A 217 -3.91 -9.93 26.05
C GLU A 217 -4.11 -8.42 26.31
N GLN A 218 -3.06 -7.71 26.72
CA GLN A 218 -3.14 -6.29 27.10
C GLN A 218 -2.28 -5.36 26.23
N VAL A 219 -1.67 -5.88 25.16
CA VAL A 219 -0.80 -5.10 24.27
C VAL A 219 -1.35 -5.13 22.85
N GLY A 220 -1.71 -3.94 22.35
CA GLY A 220 -2.09 -3.75 20.96
C GLY A 220 -0.88 -3.50 20.08
N PHE A 221 -1.05 -3.60 18.76
CA PHE A 221 -0.12 -3.04 17.81
C PHE A 221 -0.81 -2.18 16.76
N VAL A 222 -0.05 -1.26 16.18
CA VAL A 222 -0.50 -0.36 15.12
C VAL A 222 0.56 -0.36 14.03
N ILE A 223 0.14 -0.45 12.78
CA ILE A 223 1.01 -0.40 11.61
C ILE A 223 0.70 0.84 10.79
N THR A 224 1.74 1.57 10.38
CA THR A 224 1.58 2.72 9.48
C THR A 224 2.73 2.84 8.47
N SER A 225 2.56 3.72 7.48
CA SER A 225 3.60 4.15 6.54
C SER A 225 3.65 5.68 6.43
N LEU A 226 3.80 6.36 7.57
CA LEU A 226 3.72 7.82 7.68
C LEU A 226 5.11 8.45 7.63
N GLU A 227 5.27 9.48 6.80
CA GLU A 227 6.50 10.32 6.77
C GLU A 227 6.65 11.15 8.06
N ASP A 228 5.58 11.86 8.45
CA ASP A 228 5.47 12.59 9.72
C ASP A 228 4.46 11.88 10.64
N GLY A 229 4.98 11.33 11.74
CA GLY A 229 4.23 10.58 12.71
C GLY A 229 3.66 11.40 13.87
N ILE A 230 3.97 12.69 14.01
CA ILE A 230 3.70 13.46 15.24
C ILE A 230 2.21 13.49 15.57
N HIS A 231 1.36 13.82 14.60
CA HIS A 231 -0.09 13.86 14.79
C HIS A 231 -0.67 12.48 15.10
N HIS A 232 -0.14 11.43 14.45
CA HIS A 232 -0.57 10.06 14.69
C HIS A 232 -0.21 9.60 16.10
N GLU A 233 1.00 9.91 16.56
CA GLU A 233 1.44 9.63 17.93
C GLU A 233 0.53 10.30 18.97
N ILE A 234 0.18 11.58 18.79
CA ILE A 234 -0.74 12.31 19.70
C ILE A 234 -2.11 11.61 19.78
N ASN A 235 -2.63 11.18 18.63
CA ASN A 235 -3.92 10.51 18.54
C ASN A 235 -3.86 9.11 19.16
N LEU A 236 -2.79 8.35 18.92
CA LEU A 236 -2.61 7.02 19.48
C LEU A 236 -2.49 7.06 21.01
N ARG A 237 -1.76 8.04 21.56
CA ARG A 237 -1.70 8.28 23.01
C ARG A 237 -3.07 8.65 23.60
N SER A 238 -3.84 9.47 22.88
CA SER A 238 -5.18 9.86 23.32
C SER A 238 -6.17 8.69 23.31
N LEU A 239 -6.06 7.82 22.31
CA LEU A 239 -6.83 6.59 22.21
C LEU A 239 -6.46 5.61 23.33
N LEU A 240 -5.16 5.38 23.57
CA LEU A 240 -4.66 4.45 24.59
C LEU A 240 -5.21 4.77 25.99
N LYS A 241 -5.30 6.05 26.36
CA LYS A 241 -5.90 6.51 27.62
C LYS A 241 -7.36 6.09 27.83
N CYS A 242 -8.07 5.77 26.75
CA CYS A 242 -9.48 5.39 26.78
C CYS A 242 -9.68 3.88 26.60
N LEU A 243 -8.60 3.10 26.45
CA LEU A 243 -8.66 1.65 26.25
C LEU A 243 -8.12 0.90 27.49
N PRO A 244 -8.67 -0.28 27.84
CA PRO A 244 -8.15 -1.17 28.86
C PRO A 244 -6.91 -1.93 28.37
N LEU A 245 -5.92 -1.23 27.82
CA LEU A 245 -4.66 -1.78 27.35
C LEU A 245 -3.51 -1.24 28.20
N ARG A 246 -2.47 -2.05 28.37
CA ARG A 246 -1.19 -1.62 28.95
C ARG A 246 -0.43 -0.72 28.00
N GLY A 247 -0.55 -0.95 26.69
CA GLY A 247 0.15 -0.16 25.69
C GLY A 247 -0.05 -0.59 24.24
N PHE A 248 0.65 0.12 23.35
CA PHE A 248 0.75 -0.20 21.93
C PHE A 248 2.21 -0.39 21.51
N GLN A 249 2.48 -1.38 20.66
CA GLN A 249 3.65 -1.41 19.79
C GLN A 249 3.28 -0.76 18.44
N TRP A 250 3.86 0.40 18.13
CA TRP A 250 3.64 1.08 16.86
C TRP A 250 4.81 0.83 15.92
N LEU A 251 4.56 0.15 14.80
CA LEU A 251 5.54 -0.10 13.76
C LEU A 251 5.23 0.82 12.57
N ASN A 252 6.16 1.70 12.25
CA ASN A 252 6.04 2.64 11.13
C ASN A 252 7.07 2.30 10.04
N PHE A 253 6.58 1.90 8.87
CA PHE A 253 7.39 1.51 7.72
C PHE A 253 7.58 2.69 6.77
N ARG A 254 8.81 3.19 6.64
CA ARG A 254 9.16 4.37 5.82
C ARG A 254 10.29 4.04 4.85
N GLY A 255 9.97 3.91 3.57
CA GLY A 255 10.97 3.48 2.59
C GLY A 255 11.54 2.13 2.99
N THR A 256 12.83 2.08 3.36
CA THR A 256 13.53 0.90 3.86
C THR A 256 13.74 0.87 5.37
N THR A 257 13.27 1.88 6.11
CA THR A 257 13.36 1.94 7.57
C THR A 257 12.09 1.40 8.21
N MET A 258 12.22 0.52 9.19
CA MET A 258 11.15 0.20 10.16
C MET A 258 11.47 0.86 11.49
N GLN A 259 10.62 1.79 11.92
CA GLN A 259 10.70 2.35 13.27
C GLN A 259 9.70 1.63 14.17
N VAL A 260 10.13 1.23 15.36
CA VAL A 260 9.25 0.65 16.38
C VAL A 260 9.24 1.54 17.62
N THR A 261 8.04 1.99 18.00
CA THR A 261 7.82 2.84 19.17
C THR A 261 6.82 2.20 20.12
N THR A 262 7.17 2.13 21.39
CA THR A 262 6.24 1.63 22.42
C THR A 262 5.54 2.77 23.14
N PHE A 263 4.22 2.70 23.20
CA PHE A 263 3.38 3.59 24.00
C PHE A 263 2.87 2.85 25.23
N ILE A 264 3.05 3.45 26.40
CA ILE A 264 2.55 2.93 27.68
C ILE A 264 1.43 3.85 28.18
N ASN A 265 0.39 3.25 28.75
CA ASN A 265 -0.73 3.93 29.39
C ASN A 265 -0.35 4.44 30.79
#